data_AF-W4LGP3-F1
#
_entry.id   AF-W4LGP3-F1
#
_cell.length_a   1.000
_cell.length_b   1.000
_cell.length_c   1.000
_cell.angle_alpha   90.00
_cell.angle_beta   90.00
_cell.angle_gamma   90.00
#
_symmetry.space_group_name_H-M   'P 1'
#
loop_
_entity.id
_entity.type
_entity.pdbx_description
1 polymer ?
#
loop_
_entity_poly.entity_id
_entity_poly.type
_entity_poly.pdbx_seq_one_letter_code
_entity_poly.pdbx_strand_id
1 'polypeptide(L)'
;RKDGNAPQSQWQAIMGQNPSHNKGWFRNTKDCPVELVSWDNVQEFIQKLNEREGGSAYRLPTEAQWEYACRAGSSTIYHFGNGASQLGEYAWYNENAEAKTHPVGQKKPNAWGLHDMHGNVWEWCHDGRRDYEPGLAVDPVGPTDAGADRVIRGGGWADSALLARSAFRDAVPPGNRGDDLGFRCLSSGGHVAD
;
A
#
# COMPACT_ATOMS: atom_id res chain seq x y z
N ARG A 1 3.89 2.27 15.80
CA ARG A 1 3.48 2.66 14.43
C ARG A 1 2.19 1.91 14.12
N LYS A 2 1.24 2.48 13.39
CA LYS A 2 0.15 1.67 12.83
C LYS A 2 0.68 0.99 11.57
N ASP A 3 0.42 -0.30 11.39
CA ASP A 3 0.90 -1.06 10.24
C ASP A 3 -0.01 -0.83 9.02
N GLY A 4 0.14 0.35 8.42
CA GLY A 4 -0.62 0.83 7.26
C GLY A 4 0.28 1.47 6.21
N ASN A 5 -0.29 2.33 5.36
CA ASN A 5 0.47 3.07 4.34
C ASN A 5 1.63 3.89 4.98
N ALA A 6 2.71 4.12 4.23
CA ALA A 6 3.82 4.96 4.70
C ALA A 6 3.37 6.44 4.87
N PRO A 7 3.47 7.04 6.08
CA PRO A 7 3.00 8.41 6.31
C PRO A 7 3.90 9.49 5.67
N GLN A 8 3.31 10.64 5.31
CA GLN A 8 4.03 11.82 4.80
C GLN A 8 5.15 12.30 5.74
N SER A 9 4.93 12.25 7.05
CA SER A 9 5.95 12.59 8.05
C SER A 9 7.17 11.67 8.00
N GLN A 10 6.96 10.37 7.80
CA GLN A 10 8.05 9.42 7.66
C GLN A 10 8.82 9.67 6.37
N TRP A 11 8.10 9.87 5.25
CA TRP A 11 8.71 10.23 3.98
C TRP A 11 9.58 11.48 4.10
N GLN A 12 9.02 12.58 4.61
CA GLN A 12 9.72 13.85 4.82
C GLN A 12 10.97 13.68 5.70
N ALA A 13 10.90 12.87 6.75
CA ALA A 13 12.03 12.64 7.66
C ALA A 13 13.18 11.83 7.04
N ILE A 14 12.93 11.04 5.98
CA ILE A 14 13.94 10.23 5.27
C ILE A 14 14.43 10.92 4.02
N MET A 15 13.52 11.56 3.26
CA MET A 15 13.80 12.12 1.94
C MET A 15 14.07 13.62 1.97
N GLY A 16 13.76 14.32 3.06
CA GLY A 16 13.98 15.77 3.20
C GLY A 16 12.99 16.64 2.43
N GLN A 17 12.04 16.04 1.69
CA GLN A 17 10.99 16.72 0.93
C GLN A 17 9.68 15.93 1.00
N ASN A 18 8.55 16.57 0.71
CA ASN A 18 7.23 15.95 0.67
C ASN A 18 6.56 16.25 -0.69
N PRO A 19 6.42 15.27 -1.58
CA PRO A 19 5.85 15.47 -2.91
C PRO A 19 4.31 15.46 -2.93
N SER A 20 3.69 15.05 -1.83
CA SER A 20 2.24 14.87 -1.72
C SER A 20 1.47 16.16 -2.04
N HIS A 21 0.31 16.02 -2.66
CA HIS A 21 -0.48 17.07 -3.32
C HIS A 21 -0.93 18.22 -2.40
N ASN A 22 -0.71 18.12 -1.08
CA ASN A 22 -1.26 19.00 -0.05
C ASN A 22 -0.95 20.51 -0.21
N LYS A 23 -1.77 21.16 -1.03
CA LYS A 23 -1.91 22.61 -1.14
C LYS A 23 -2.84 23.13 -0.04
N GLY A 24 -2.28 23.46 1.12
CA GLY A 24 -2.78 24.50 2.04
C GLY A 24 -4.16 24.38 2.70
N TRP A 25 -5.06 23.48 2.28
CA TRP A 25 -6.44 23.39 2.77
C TRP A 25 -6.70 22.23 3.75
N PHE A 26 -5.78 21.26 3.82
CA PHE A 26 -5.90 20.07 4.65
C PHE A 26 -5.12 20.24 5.96
N ARG A 27 -5.81 20.22 7.11
CA ARG A 27 -5.17 20.16 8.44
C ARG A 27 -4.68 18.73 8.70
N ASN A 28 -3.52 18.57 9.36
CA ASN A 28 -2.97 17.29 9.84
C ASN A 28 -2.58 16.25 8.76
N THR A 29 -2.02 16.70 7.64
CA THR A 29 -1.60 15.83 6.52
C THR A 29 -0.38 14.96 6.81
N LYS A 30 0.39 15.28 7.86
CA LYS A 30 1.61 14.56 8.25
C LYS A 30 1.39 13.06 8.51
N ASP A 31 0.17 12.70 8.92
CA ASP A 31 -0.22 11.34 9.26
C ASP A 31 -1.01 10.67 8.12
N CYS A 32 -1.31 11.40 7.03
CA CYS A 32 -1.83 10.83 5.79
C CYS A 32 -0.73 10.03 5.07
N PRO A 33 -1.11 9.07 4.21
CA PRO A 33 -0.17 8.40 3.32
C PRO A 33 0.59 9.40 2.47
N VAL A 34 1.86 9.12 2.22
CA VAL A 34 2.59 9.79 1.13
C VAL A 34 2.06 9.28 -0.20
N GLU A 35 1.73 10.22 -1.08
CA GLU A 35 1.32 10.02 -2.47
C GLU A 35 2.14 10.92 -3.42
N LEU A 36 1.90 10.84 -4.73
CA LEU A 36 2.71 11.42 -5.81
C LEU A 36 4.17 10.91 -5.84
N VAL A 37 4.36 9.68 -5.38
CA VAL A 37 5.66 8.98 -5.36
C VAL A 37 5.69 7.88 -6.43
N SER A 38 6.73 7.91 -7.26
CA SER A 38 6.96 6.84 -8.23
C SER A 38 7.58 5.61 -7.55
N TRP A 39 7.51 4.46 -8.21
CA TRP A 39 8.14 3.23 -7.71
C TRP A 39 9.64 3.44 -7.43
N ASP A 40 10.33 4.16 -8.32
CA ASP A 40 11.75 4.48 -8.17
C ASP A 40 12.03 5.37 -6.95
N ASN A 41 11.16 6.35 -6.67
CA ASN A 41 11.31 7.17 -5.47
C ASN A 41 11.08 6.33 -4.20
N VAL A 42 10.20 5.34 -4.26
CA VAL A 42 9.97 4.42 -3.15
C VAL A 42 11.20 3.53 -2.91
N GLN A 43 11.88 3.08 -3.98
CA GLN A 43 13.15 2.36 -3.82
C GLN A 43 14.23 3.24 -3.17
N GLU A 44 14.36 4.50 -3.59
CA GLU A 44 15.30 5.45 -2.97
C GLU A 44 14.97 5.68 -1.49
N PHE A 45 13.69 5.85 -1.15
CA PHE A 45 13.22 5.95 0.22
C PHE A 45 13.60 4.71 1.04
N ILE A 46 13.36 3.51 0.51
CA ILE A 46 13.70 2.24 1.16
C ILE A 46 15.20 2.11 1.36
N GLN A 47 16.01 2.49 0.38
CA GLN A 47 17.46 2.50 0.49
C GLN A 47 17.92 3.39 1.65
N LYS A 48 17.47 4.65 1.69
CA LYS A 48 17.83 5.60 2.76
C LYS A 48 17.32 5.16 4.12
N LEU A 49 16.13 4.56 4.19
CA LEU A 49 15.60 3.98 5.42
C LEU A 49 16.49 2.85 5.91
N ASN A 50 16.89 1.94 5.03
CA ASN A 50 17.79 0.83 5.34
C ASN A 50 19.18 1.33 5.81
N GLU A 51 19.76 2.32 5.13
CA GLU A 51 21.02 2.96 5.53
C GLU A 51 20.92 3.60 6.92
N ARG A 52 19.81 4.31 7.19
CA ARG A 52 19.55 4.94 8.49
C ARG A 52 19.39 3.93 9.62
N GLU A 53 18.73 2.81 9.35
CA GLU A 53 18.48 1.74 10.34
C GLU A 53 19.64 0.72 10.40
N GLY A 54 20.70 0.92 9.60
CA GLY A 54 21.92 0.10 9.64
C GLY A 54 21.76 -1.31 9.08
N GLY A 55 20.87 -1.53 8.11
CA GLY A 55 20.60 -2.87 7.58
C GLY A 55 19.91 -2.87 6.22
N SER A 56 19.24 -3.98 5.89
CA SER A 56 18.49 -4.18 4.63
C SER A 56 17.12 -4.80 4.88
N ALA A 57 16.51 -4.49 6.04
CA ALA A 57 15.32 -5.16 6.52
C ALA A 57 14.05 -4.77 5.75
N TYR A 58 14.01 -3.54 5.20
CA TYR A 58 12.85 -2.97 4.55
C TYR A 58 12.87 -3.16 3.04
N ARG A 59 11.71 -3.49 2.47
CA ARG A 59 11.47 -3.57 1.02
C ARG A 59 9.99 -3.36 0.70
N LEU A 60 9.65 -3.21 -0.58
CA LEU A 60 8.27 -3.37 -1.02
C LEU A 60 7.84 -4.85 -0.88
N PRO A 61 6.58 -5.12 -0.51
CA PRO A 61 6.03 -6.47 -0.63
C PRO A 61 6.00 -6.89 -2.10
N THR A 62 6.13 -8.19 -2.37
CA THR A 62 5.66 -8.71 -3.65
C THR A 62 4.14 -8.64 -3.68
N GLU A 63 3.55 -8.71 -4.85
CA GLU A 63 2.11 -8.74 -4.99
C GLU A 63 1.48 -9.91 -4.18
N ALA A 64 2.08 -11.08 -4.25
CA ALA A 64 1.60 -12.25 -3.52
C ALA A 64 1.63 -12.00 -1.99
N GLN A 65 2.70 -11.38 -1.49
CA GLN A 65 2.81 -11.01 -0.07
C GLN A 65 1.79 -9.95 0.32
N TRP A 66 1.54 -8.97 -0.55
CA TRP A 66 0.53 -7.95 -0.33
C TRP A 66 -0.87 -8.57 -0.22
N GLU A 67 -1.25 -9.46 -1.14
CA GLU A 67 -2.56 -10.10 -1.11
C GLU A 67 -2.71 -11.01 0.11
N TYR A 68 -1.67 -11.77 0.47
CA TYR A 68 -1.66 -12.60 1.66
C TYR A 68 -1.88 -11.78 2.93
N ALA A 69 -1.15 -10.66 3.05
CA ALA A 69 -1.30 -9.69 4.13
C ALA A 69 -2.70 -9.05 4.16
N CYS A 70 -3.25 -8.69 3.00
CA CYS A 70 -4.58 -8.09 2.87
C CYS A 70 -5.64 -9.04 3.42
N ARG A 71 -5.57 -10.31 2.97
CA ARG A 71 -6.51 -11.37 3.33
C ARG A 71 -6.45 -11.76 4.80
N ALA A 72 -5.27 -11.75 5.41
CA ALA A 72 -5.07 -12.13 6.81
C ALA A 72 -5.79 -13.44 7.21
N GLY A 73 -5.69 -14.46 6.35
CA GLY A 73 -6.34 -15.77 6.53
C GLY A 73 -7.73 -15.92 5.89
N SER A 74 -8.32 -14.85 5.35
CA SER A 74 -9.61 -14.89 4.66
C SER A 74 -9.50 -15.32 3.19
N SER A 75 -10.47 -16.10 2.72
CA SER A 75 -10.66 -16.43 1.30
C SER A 75 -11.78 -15.62 0.62
N THR A 76 -12.36 -14.62 1.30
CA THR A 76 -13.48 -13.82 0.77
C THR A 76 -13.01 -12.67 -0.14
N ILE A 77 -13.96 -11.94 -0.71
CA ILE A 77 -13.67 -10.80 -1.62
C ILE A 77 -12.89 -9.69 -0.91
N TYR A 78 -13.35 -9.28 0.28
CA TYR A 78 -12.63 -8.43 1.22
C TYR A 78 -12.16 -9.28 2.40
N HIS A 79 -11.22 -8.82 3.23
CA HIS A 79 -10.81 -9.61 4.40
C HIS A 79 -11.95 -9.81 5.42
N PHE A 80 -12.99 -8.96 5.38
CA PHE A 80 -14.13 -8.95 6.29
C PHE A 80 -15.40 -9.60 5.70
N GLY A 81 -15.38 -10.10 4.45
CA GLY A 81 -16.53 -10.78 3.84
C GLY A 81 -16.66 -10.56 2.34
N ASN A 82 -17.81 -10.97 1.79
CA ASN A 82 -18.09 -10.88 0.35
C ASN A 82 -18.88 -9.63 -0.05
N GLY A 83 -19.48 -8.93 0.91
CA GLY A 83 -20.31 -7.74 0.65
C GLY A 83 -19.53 -6.45 0.84
N ALA A 84 -19.74 -5.48 -0.05
CA ALA A 84 -19.18 -4.14 0.07
C ALA A 84 -19.90 -3.25 1.11
N SER A 85 -21.05 -3.68 1.64
CA SER A 85 -21.86 -2.88 2.57
C SER A 85 -21.12 -2.47 3.84
N GLN A 86 -20.09 -3.22 4.25
CA GLN A 86 -19.27 -2.90 5.42
C GLN A 86 -17.95 -2.19 5.06
N LEU A 87 -17.66 -1.96 3.78
CA LEU A 87 -16.38 -1.41 3.32
C LEU A 87 -16.05 -0.08 3.99
N GLY A 88 -17.04 0.78 4.23
CA GLY A 88 -16.85 2.06 4.90
C GLY A 88 -16.31 1.97 6.34
N GLU A 89 -16.36 0.81 6.99
CA GLU A 89 -15.74 0.57 8.30
C GLU A 89 -14.24 0.26 8.20
N TYR A 90 -13.77 -0.22 7.04
CA TYR A 90 -12.42 -0.75 6.81
C TYR A 90 -11.60 0.08 5.81
N ALA A 91 -12.24 0.96 5.03
CA ALA A 91 -11.58 1.69 3.95
C ALA A 91 -12.01 3.16 3.83
N TRP A 92 -11.10 3.95 3.30
CA TRP A 92 -11.38 5.25 2.68
C TRP A 92 -11.46 5.06 1.15
N TYR A 93 -12.63 5.28 0.58
CA TYR A 93 -12.92 5.08 -0.86
C TYR A 93 -13.90 6.15 -1.34
N ASN A 94 -14.29 6.13 -2.62
CA ASN A 94 -14.97 7.26 -3.25
C ASN A 94 -16.26 7.74 -2.55
N GLU A 95 -16.99 6.86 -1.86
CA GLU A 95 -18.24 7.23 -1.17
C GLU A 95 -18.00 7.91 0.19
N ASN A 96 -16.84 7.74 0.83
CA ASN A 96 -16.61 8.23 2.19
C ASN A 96 -15.31 9.03 2.39
N ALA A 97 -14.45 9.12 1.38
CA ALA A 97 -13.14 9.74 1.50
C ALA A 97 -13.14 11.26 1.29
N GLU A 98 -14.26 11.87 0.90
CA GLU A 98 -14.35 13.33 0.67
C GLU A 98 -13.28 13.84 -0.31
N ALA A 99 -13.01 13.04 -1.35
CA ALA A 99 -12.02 13.33 -2.40
C ALA A 99 -10.60 13.64 -1.90
N LYS A 100 -10.13 12.92 -0.87
CA LYS A 100 -8.78 13.10 -0.29
C LYS A 100 -8.31 11.84 0.43
N THR A 101 -7.00 11.80 0.68
CA THR A 101 -6.39 10.86 1.62
C THR A 101 -6.74 11.22 3.08
N HIS A 102 -6.73 10.21 3.94
CA HIS A 102 -6.99 10.36 5.37
C HIS A 102 -5.84 9.81 6.21
N PRO A 103 -5.69 10.25 7.47
CA PRO A 103 -4.66 9.74 8.35
C PRO A 103 -4.69 8.21 8.47
N VAL A 104 -3.51 7.60 8.46
CA VAL A 104 -3.33 6.15 8.45
C VAL A 104 -3.99 5.50 9.68
N GLY A 105 -4.66 4.37 9.43
CA GLY A 105 -5.29 3.50 10.42
C GLY A 105 -6.42 4.14 11.20
N GLN A 106 -7.24 4.98 10.55
CA GLN A 106 -8.49 5.49 11.11
C GLN A 106 -9.69 4.56 10.90
N LYS A 107 -9.56 3.58 10.01
CA LYS A 107 -10.55 2.50 9.80
C LYS A 107 -10.15 1.23 10.53
N LYS A 108 -11.07 0.27 10.65
CA LYS A 108 -10.80 -1.02 11.33
C LYS A 108 -9.68 -1.79 10.61
N PRO A 109 -8.78 -2.45 11.37
CA PRO A 109 -7.75 -3.30 10.76
C PRO A 109 -8.32 -4.66 10.33
N ASN A 110 -7.52 -5.41 9.58
CA ASN A 110 -7.76 -6.83 9.36
C ASN A 110 -7.34 -7.71 10.56
N ALA A 111 -7.48 -9.03 10.43
CA ALA A 111 -7.21 -9.98 11.50
C ALA A 111 -5.75 -10.00 12.00
N TRP A 112 -4.81 -9.42 11.24
CA TRP A 112 -3.41 -9.27 11.64
C TRP A 112 -3.05 -7.86 12.12
N GLY A 113 -4.03 -6.98 12.30
CA GLY A 113 -3.79 -5.60 12.74
C GLY A 113 -3.36 -4.65 11.63
N LEU A 114 -3.37 -5.08 10.36
CA LEU A 114 -3.01 -4.23 9.23
C LEU A 114 -4.18 -3.32 8.85
N HIS A 115 -3.88 -2.03 8.73
CA HIS A 115 -4.85 -1.01 8.34
C HIS A 115 -4.73 -0.64 6.86
N ASP A 116 -5.81 -0.04 6.33
CA ASP A 116 -5.85 0.59 5.02
C ASP A 116 -5.49 -0.37 3.86
N MET A 117 -5.84 -1.66 4.00
CA MET A 117 -5.62 -2.69 2.97
C MET A 117 -6.64 -2.65 1.82
N HIS A 118 -7.69 -1.82 1.95
CA HIS A 118 -8.83 -1.75 1.03
C HIS A 118 -9.16 -0.31 0.60
N GLY A 119 -8.22 0.64 0.69
CA GLY A 119 -8.45 2.02 0.29
C GLY A 119 -7.36 2.99 0.79
N ASN A 120 -7.71 4.27 0.83
CA ASN A 120 -6.84 5.42 1.10
C ASN A 120 -5.90 5.72 -0.07
N VAL A 121 -4.96 4.82 -0.36
CA VAL A 121 -4.09 4.90 -1.54
C VAL A 121 -3.84 3.51 -2.11
N TRP A 122 -3.70 3.43 -3.43
CA TRP A 122 -3.01 2.34 -4.09
C TRP A 122 -1.61 2.17 -3.52
N GLU A 123 -1.14 0.93 -3.46
CA GLU A 123 0.18 0.62 -2.93
C GLU A 123 1.05 -0.10 -3.97
N TRP A 124 2.21 0.48 -4.24
CA TRP A 124 3.25 -0.14 -5.06
C TRP A 124 3.70 -1.50 -4.50
N CYS A 125 3.79 -2.50 -5.38
CA CYS A 125 4.45 -3.78 -5.14
C CYS A 125 5.85 -3.81 -5.77
N HIS A 126 6.70 -4.73 -5.32
CA HIS A 126 8.04 -4.92 -5.86
C HIS A 126 8.02 -5.39 -7.32
N ASP A 127 7.13 -6.29 -7.64
CA ASP A 127 7.07 -7.03 -8.89
C ASP A 127 5.98 -6.53 -9.84
N GLY A 128 6.14 -6.87 -11.11
CA GLY A 128 5.22 -6.59 -12.18
C GLY A 128 4.11 -7.62 -12.32
N ARG A 129 3.18 -7.34 -13.24
CA ARG A 129 2.00 -8.19 -13.43
C ARG A 129 2.43 -9.55 -14.00
N ARG A 130 2.21 -10.60 -13.21
CA ARG A 130 2.29 -11.99 -13.69
C ARG A 130 0.93 -12.53 -14.09
N ASP A 131 0.95 -13.56 -14.94
CA ASP A 131 -0.18 -14.42 -15.19
C ASP A 131 -0.40 -15.40 -14.02
N TYR A 132 -1.65 -15.84 -13.86
CA TYR A 132 -2.01 -16.89 -12.92
C TYR A 132 -1.98 -18.22 -13.65
N GLU A 133 -0.87 -18.95 -13.46
CA GLU A 133 -0.74 -20.30 -13.99
C GLU A 133 -1.56 -21.31 -13.17
N PRO A 134 -2.13 -22.34 -13.81
CA PRO A 134 -2.76 -23.45 -13.10
C PRO A 134 -1.75 -24.16 -12.20
N GLY A 135 -2.07 -24.33 -10.92
CA GLY A 135 -1.24 -25.05 -9.95
C GLY A 135 -0.94 -24.24 -8.69
N LEU A 136 -0.27 -24.88 -7.74
CA LEU A 136 0.20 -24.21 -6.52
C LEU A 136 1.53 -23.53 -6.81
N ALA A 137 1.59 -22.22 -6.56
CA ALA A 137 2.82 -21.46 -6.53
C ALA A 137 3.07 -20.96 -5.10
N VAL A 138 4.25 -21.22 -4.56
CA VAL A 138 4.69 -20.71 -3.25
C VAL A 138 5.42 -19.40 -3.49
N ASP A 139 4.93 -18.32 -2.88
CA ASP A 139 5.46 -16.96 -2.99
C ASP A 139 5.84 -16.54 -4.43
N PRO A 140 4.91 -16.63 -5.40
CA PRO A 140 5.22 -16.28 -6.77
C PRO A 140 5.58 -14.81 -6.90
N VAL A 141 6.63 -14.53 -7.67
CA VAL A 141 7.12 -13.19 -7.98
C VAL A 141 6.91 -12.94 -9.47
N GLY A 142 6.32 -11.80 -9.82
CA GLY A 142 6.21 -11.35 -11.20
C GLY A 142 7.51 -10.78 -11.77
N PRO A 143 7.48 -10.21 -12.99
CA PRO A 143 8.65 -9.61 -13.63
C PRO A 143 9.30 -8.53 -12.75
N THR A 144 10.62 -8.53 -12.67
CA THR A 144 11.38 -7.54 -11.88
C THR A 144 12.24 -6.60 -12.73
N ASP A 145 12.24 -6.78 -14.05
CA ASP A 145 13.01 -5.98 -15.00
C ASP A 145 12.73 -4.48 -14.86
N ALA A 146 13.76 -3.64 -15.02
CA ALA A 146 13.70 -2.21 -14.72
C ALA A 146 12.55 -1.47 -15.44
N GLY A 147 12.20 -1.89 -16.67
CA GLY A 147 11.13 -1.28 -17.47
C GLY A 147 9.75 -1.93 -17.34
N ALA A 148 9.59 -2.97 -16.51
CA ALA A 148 8.31 -3.62 -16.34
C ALA A 148 7.33 -2.71 -15.57
N ASP A 149 6.08 -2.68 -16.01
CA ASP A 149 4.99 -2.13 -15.21
C ASP A 149 4.95 -2.81 -13.85
N ARG A 150 4.73 -2.04 -12.80
CA ARG A 150 4.73 -2.51 -11.42
C ARG A 150 3.30 -2.66 -10.94
N VAL A 151 3.03 -3.74 -10.23
CA VAL A 151 1.70 -3.97 -9.68
C VAL A 151 1.40 -2.95 -8.60
N ILE A 152 0.16 -2.47 -8.60
CA ILE A 152 -0.43 -1.69 -7.52
C ILE A 152 -1.65 -2.41 -6.97
N ARG A 153 -1.86 -2.32 -5.65
CA ARG A 153 -2.93 -3.02 -4.93
C ARG A 153 -3.69 -2.12 -3.97
N GLY A 154 -4.89 -2.54 -3.58
CA GLY A 154 -5.64 -1.96 -2.44
C GLY A 154 -6.73 -0.96 -2.80
N GLY A 155 -6.66 -0.28 -3.94
CA GLY A 155 -7.56 0.82 -4.27
C GLY A 155 -7.21 2.12 -3.55
N GLY A 156 -7.57 3.24 -4.17
CA GLY A 156 -7.39 4.58 -3.64
C GLY A 156 -8.65 5.22 -3.07
N TRP A 157 -8.50 6.41 -2.48
CA TRP A 157 -9.62 7.22 -2.00
C TRP A 157 -10.62 7.60 -3.10
N ALA A 158 -10.18 7.62 -4.37
CA ALA A 158 -11.00 8.01 -5.52
C ALA A 158 -11.79 6.83 -6.12
N ASP A 159 -11.55 5.62 -5.63
CA ASP A 159 -12.02 4.40 -6.27
C ASP A 159 -13.32 3.84 -5.71
N SER A 160 -14.02 3.09 -6.55
CA SER A 160 -15.18 2.31 -6.14
C SER A 160 -14.79 1.07 -5.32
N ALA A 161 -15.76 0.52 -4.60
CA ALA A 161 -15.61 -0.71 -3.84
C ALA A 161 -15.06 -1.91 -4.67
N LEU A 162 -15.29 -1.93 -5.98
CA LEU A 162 -14.82 -3.00 -6.88
C LEU A 162 -13.29 -3.07 -6.95
N LEU A 163 -12.62 -1.91 -6.89
CA LEU A 163 -11.16 -1.79 -7.02
C LEU A 163 -10.45 -2.02 -5.68
N ALA A 164 -11.19 -1.89 -4.57
CA ALA A 164 -10.72 -2.16 -3.22
C ALA A 164 -10.70 -3.66 -2.81
N ARG A 165 -11.07 -4.59 -3.70
CA ARG A 165 -11.12 -6.03 -3.36
C ARG A 165 -9.73 -6.60 -3.13
N SER A 166 -9.60 -7.60 -2.26
CA SER A 166 -8.30 -8.23 -1.90
C SER A 166 -7.53 -8.77 -3.11
N ALA A 167 -8.25 -9.29 -4.12
CA ALA A 167 -7.66 -9.86 -5.34
C ALA A 167 -7.54 -8.85 -6.49
N PHE A 168 -8.07 -7.63 -6.34
CA PHE A 168 -7.96 -6.65 -7.40
C PHE A 168 -6.50 -6.22 -7.53
N ARG A 169 -6.03 -6.16 -8.76
CA ARG A 169 -4.69 -5.72 -9.14
C ARG A 169 -4.80 -4.80 -10.33
N ASP A 170 -3.94 -3.78 -10.35
CA ASP A 170 -3.61 -3.05 -11.56
C ASP A 170 -2.09 -3.04 -11.74
N ALA A 171 -1.61 -2.57 -12.88
CA ALA A 171 -0.18 -2.36 -13.10
C ALA A 171 0.04 -1.12 -13.95
N VAL A 172 1.02 -0.32 -13.55
CA VAL A 172 1.34 0.96 -14.19
C VAL A 172 2.86 1.12 -14.34
N PRO A 173 3.33 1.98 -15.26
CA PRO A 173 4.76 2.22 -15.43
C PRO A 173 5.44 2.68 -14.12
N PRO A 174 6.69 2.28 -13.85
CA PRO A 174 7.36 2.56 -12.57
C PRO A 174 7.54 4.07 -12.29
N GLY A 175 7.55 4.89 -13.33
CA GLY A 175 7.61 6.35 -13.24
C GLY A 175 6.29 7.06 -12.92
N ASN A 176 5.16 6.33 -12.90
CA ASN A 176 3.84 6.91 -12.67
C ASN A 176 3.72 7.51 -11.27
N ARG A 177 2.89 8.55 -11.12
CA ARG A 177 2.64 9.26 -9.86
C ARG A 177 1.18 9.67 -9.81
N GLY A 178 0.44 9.20 -8.82
CA GLY A 178 -0.95 9.56 -8.58
C GLY A 178 -1.12 10.18 -7.20
N ASP A 179 -2.12 11.04 -7.03
CA ASP A 179 -2.51 11.62 -5.73
C ASP A 179 -3.31 10.65 -4.86
N ASP A 180 -3.51 9.43 -5.35
CA ASP A 180 -4.01 8.27 -4.63
C ASP A 180 -3.04 7.08 -4.71
N LEU A 181 -1.77 7.30 -5.09
CA LEU A 181 -0.76 6.24 -5.24
C LEU A 181 0.43 6.45 -4.30
N GLY A 182 0.56 5.53 -3.34
CA GLY A 182 1.60 5.47 -2.33
C GLY A 182 2.18 4.06 -2.18
N PHE A 183 2.55 3.67 -0.96
CA PHE A 183 3.13 2.36 -0.67
C PHE A 183 3.06 1.99 0.81
N ARG A 184 3.37 0.72 1.11
CA ARG A 184 3.77 0.26 2.44
C ARG A 184 5.10 -0.48 2.38
N CYS A 185 5.87 -0.43 3.47
CA CYS A 185 7.05 -1.27 3.61
C CYS A 185 6.67 -2.62 4.21
N LEU A 186 7.34 -3.67 3.73
CA LEU A 186 7.48 -4.93 4.42
C LEU A 186 8.84 -4.95 5.13
N SER A 187 8.84 -5.39 6.40
CA SER A 187 10.06 -5.61 7.18
C SER A 187 10.29 -7.10 7.34
N SER A 188 11.52 -7.55 7.12
CA SER A 188 11.95 -8.94 7.37
C SER A 188 12.27 -9.21 8.85
N GLY A 189 12.19 -8.20 9.72
CA GLY A 189 12.41 -8.30 11.16
C GLY A 189 11.10 -8.40 11.94
N GLY A 190 10.49 -9.58 11.98
CA GLY A 190 9.58 -9.91 13.08
C GLY A 190 10.41 -10.18 14.32
N HIS A 191 10.53 -9.19 15.22
CA HIS A 191 10.78 -9.53 16.61
C HIS A 191 9.52 -10.23 17.12
N VAL A 192 9.63 -11.55 17.29
CA VAL A 192 8.84 -12.23 18.33
C VAL A 192 9.30 -11.57 19.62
N ALA A 193 8.49 -10.66 20.15
CA ALA A 193 8.64 -10.26 21.54
C ALA A 193 8.21 -11.46 22.38
N ASP A 194 9.16 -12.04 23.11
CA ASP A 194 8.90 -12.91 24.26
C ASP A 194 7.99 -12.21 25.29
#